data_AF-A0A7S3FDX5-F1
#
_entry.id   AF-A0A7S3FDX5-F1
#
_cell.length_a   1.000
_cell.length_b   1.000
_cell.length_c   1.000
_cell.angle_alpha   90.00
_cell.angle_beta   90.00
_cell.angle_gamma   90.00
#
_symmetry.space_group_name_H-M   'P 1'
#
loop_
_entity.id
_entity.type
_entity.pdbx_description
1 polymer ?
#
loop_
_entity_poly.entity_id
_entity_poly.type
_entity_poly.pdbx_seq_one_letter_code
_entity_poly.pdbx_strand_id
1 'polypeptide(L)'
;PSPPPSPFPSPPPPPPPTPPPPSPLPPGVEASPFMPPPPPSPPPSPTPWSPPPQPPLPDGREALTIELVSGWTWISFNVEVDNMEVNAVFSNVTLANGDHIKAQLVFTQYYAGYGFYGTLSTLSTSTMYGVKVAQKGSLRVRGTPVVLPKTINLNPAGWTFLPCPYQRTVQLSDWLPTGVGFDLEDQVKSQFRFSTFYPGYGWFGSLASVEPGLGYQIKLQGEGGLATFQIEPDAPLPPSPSPPLLSSPSPPPPS
;
A
#
# COMPACT_ATOMS: atom_id res chain seq x y z
N PRO A 1 50.04 -33.50 -59.02
CA PRO A 1 48.85 -32.93 -58.33
C PRO A 1 49.16 -32.76 -56.84
N SER A 2 49.58 -31.55 -56.46
CA SER A 2 49.90 -31.19 -55.08
C SER A 2 48.63 -30.75 -54.34
N PRO A 3 48.48 -31.04 -53.04
CA PRO A 3 47.31 -30.61 -52.26
C PRO A 3 47.30 -29.07 -52.06
N PRO A 4 46.12 -28.45 -51.89
CA PRO A 4 46.05 -27.02 -51.61
C PRO A 4 46.62 -26.67 -50.23
N PRO A 5 47.17 -25.46 -50.05
CA PRO A 5 47.70 -25.04 -48.76
C PRO A 5 46.60 -24.90 -47.71
N SER A 6 46.92 -25.31 -46.49
CA SER A 6 46.07 -25.23 -45.29
C SER A 6 45.64 -23.78 -44.98
N PRO A 7 44.44 -23.56 -44.41
CA PRO A 7 44.00 -22.23 -44.01
C PRO A 7 44.86 -21.70 -42.86
N PHE A 8 45.20 -20.41 -42.94
CA PHE A 8 45.92 -19.68 -41.89
C PHE A 8 45.19 -19.78 -40.53
N PRO A 9 45.90 -19.91 -39.41
CA PRO A 9 45.28 -19.87 -38.09
C PRO A 9 44.69 -18.48 -37.82
N SER A 10 43.51 -18.44 -37.22
CA SER A 10 42.85 -17.20 -36.79
C SER A 10 43.73 -16.43 -35.77
N PRO A 11 43.73 -15.08 -35.80
CA PRO A 11 44.49 -14.31 -34.84
C PRO A 11 43.95 -14.53 -33.41
N PRO A 12 44.82 -14.50 -32.39
CA PRO A 12 44.40 -14.63 -31.00
C PRO A 12 43.48 -13.46 -30.58
N PRO A 13 42.59 -13.68 -29.60
CA PRO A 13 41.75 -12.60 -29.07
C PRO A 13 42.62 -11.49 -28.45
N PRO A 14 42.16 -10.22 -28.49
CA PRO A 14 42.90 -9.12 -27.87
C PRO A 14 43.03 -9.33 -26.35
N PRO A 15 44.12 -8.86 -25.73
CA PRO A 15 44.29 -8.95 -24.30
C PRO A 15 43.18 -8.18 -23.57
N PRO A 16 42.81 -8.59 -22.33
CA PRO A 16 41.85 -7.85 -21.53
C PRO A 16 42.35 -6.41 -21.27
N PRO A 17 41.45 -5.44 -21.12
CA PRO A 17 41.84 -4.07 -20.82
C PRO A 17 42.64 -4.02 -19.52
N THR A 18 43.76 -3.32 -19.53
CA THR A 18 44.58 -3.11 -18.34
C THR A 18 43.78 -2.33 -17.29
N PRO A 19 43.88 -2.70 -16.00
CA PRO A 19 43.25 -1.93 -14.94
C PRO A 19 43.82 -0.50 -14.93
N PRO A 20 43.01 0.52 -14.59
CA PRO A 20 43.51 1.88 -14.49
C PRO A 20 44.61 1.97 -13.41
N PRO A 21 45.60 2.86 -13.59
CA PRO A 21 46.65 3.04 -12.59
C PRO A 21 46.05 3.52 -11.25
N PRO A 22 46.65 3.13 -10.11
CA PRO A 22 46.20 3.60 -8.80
C PRO A 22 46.29 5.13 -8.74
N SER A 23 45.26 5.76 -8.20
CA SER A 23 45.22 7.21 -7.99
C SER A 23 46.42 7.67 -7.13
N PRO A 24 47.05 8.81 -7.44
CA PRO A 24 48.15 9.31 -6.63
C PRO A 24 47.66 9.69 -5.23
N LEU A 25 48.38 9.23 -4.20
CA LEU A 25 48.16 9.62 -2.82
C LEU A 25 48.41 11.13 -2.64
N PRO A 26 47.60 11.84 -1.83
CA PRO A 26 47.85 13.24 -1.52
C PRO A 26 49.12 13.40 -0.65
N PRO A 27 49.90 14.47 -0.82
CA PRO A 27 51.11 14.71 -0.03
C PRO A 27 50.76 15.25 1.36
N GLY A 28 51.34 14.66 2.41
CA GLY A 28 51.27 15.18 3.77
C GLY A 28 51.15 14.10 4.84
N VAL A 29 52.23 13.35 5.08
CA VAL A 29 52.39 12.57 6.33
C VAL A 29 52.94 13.53 7.37
N GLU A 30 52.04 14.20 8.08
CA GLU A 30 52.34 14.79 9.38
C GLU A 30 51.67 13.91 10.44
N ALA A 31 52.45 13.50 11.44
CA ALA A 31 52.02 12.58 12.49
C ALA A 31 50.76 13.12 13.18
N SER A 32 49.62 12.43 12.99
CA SER A 32 48.39 12.77 13.70
C SER A 32 48.54 12.45 15.19
N PRO A 33 48.32 13.42 16.10
CA PRO A 33 48.22 13.11 17.52
C PRO A 33 46.96 12.25 17.73
N PHE A 34 47.04 11.30 18.67
CA PHE A 34 45.94 10.46 19.13
C PHE A 34 44.60 11.22 19.10
N MET A 35 43.72 10.89 18.16
CA MET A 35 42.35 11.41 18.17
C MET A 35 41.66 10.87 19.44
N PRO A 36 41.04 11.72 20.26
CA PRO A 36 40.20 11.24 21.35
C PRO A 36 39.04 10.41 20.75
N PRO A 37 38.52 9.41 21.50
CA PRO A 37 37.40 8.61 21.04
C PRO A 37 36.21 9.52 20.69
N PRO A 38 35.38 9.14 19.70
CA PRO A 38 34.21 9.91 19.34
C PRO A 38 33.31 10.08 20.59
N PRO A 39 32.66 11.24 20.74
CA PRO A 39 31.69 11.42 21.82
C PRO A 39 30.58 10.36 21.70
N PRO A 40 29.99 9.91 22.82
CA PRO A 40 28.87 8.97 22.78
C PRO A 40 27.76 9.54 21.89
N SER A 41 27.13 8.64 21.11
CA SER A 41 26.00 9.01 20.25
C SER A 41 24.94 9.76 21.08
N PRO A 42 24.32 10.83 20.53
CA PRO A 42 23.22 11.48 21.20
C PRO A 42 22.10 10.45 21.44
N PRO A 43 21.34 10.57 22.53
CA PRO A 43 20.18 9.71 22.76
C PRO A 43 19.24 9.78 21.54
N PRO A 44 18.51 8.69 21.23
CA PRO A 44 17.54 8.72 20.15
C PRO A 44 16.61 9.91 20.34
N SER A 45 16.40 10.69 19.29
CA SER A 45 15.41 11.77 19.31
C SER A 45 14.07 11.18 19.75
N PRO A 46 13.29 11.88 20.60
CA PRO A 46 11.95 11.43 20.94
C PRO A 46 11.20 11.20 19.62
N THR A 47 10.60 10.03 19.49
CA THR A 47 9.73 9.69 18.37
C THR A 47 8.76 10.86 18.13
N PRO A 48 8.58 11.33 16.88
CA PRO A 48 7.57 12.33 16.61
C PRO A 48 6.24 11.77 17.14
N TRP A 49 5.57 12.57 17.98
CA TRP A 49 4.27 12.23 18.55
C TRP A 49 3.36 11.74 17.42
N SER A 50 3.14 10.43 17.37
CA SER A 50 2.11 9.86 16.53
C SER A 50 0.81 10.08 17.30
N PRO A 51 -0.17 10.81 16.76
CA PRO A 51 -1.45 10.95 17.43
C PRO A 51 -1.99 9.54 17.71
N PRO A 52 -2.55 9.30 18.91
CA PRO A 52 -3.13 8.00 19.23
C PRO A 52 -4.18 7.63 18.18
N PRO A 53 -4.38 6.33 17.88
CA PRO A 53 -5.51 5.88 17.07
C PRO A 53 -6.77 6.55 17.61
N GLN A 54 -7.48 7.30 16.76
CA GLN A 54 -8.69 7.97 17.20
C GLN A 54 -9.66 6.88 17.71
N PRO A 55 -10.22 7.03 18.93
CA PRO A 55 -11.27 6.13 19.39
C PRO A 55 -12.41 6.12 18.36
N PRO A 56 -13.03 4.97 18.11
CA PRO A 56 -14.21 4.93 17.26
C PRO A 56 -15.25 5.91 17.79
N LEU A 57 -15.76 6.75 16.89
CA LEU A 57 -16.77 7.77 17.20
C LEU A 57 -18.05 7.10 17.77
N PRO A 58 -18.84 7.81 18.58
CA PRO A 58 -19.92 7.23 19.40
C PRO A 58 -21.07 6.53 18.64
N ASP A 59 -21.12 6.64 17.31
CA ASP A 59 -22.08 5.99 16.41
C ASP A 59 -21.49 4.84 15.60
N GLY A 60 -20.24 4.41 15.89
CA GLY A 60 -19.57 3.32 15.19
C GLY A 60 -19.19 3.64 13.74
N ARG A 61 -19.24 4.92 13.36
CA ARG A 61 -18.88 5.39 12.02
C ARG A 61 -17.46 5.96 12.01
N GLU A 62 -16.71 5.61 10.98
CA GLU A 62 -15.36 6.08 10.76
C GLU A 62 -15.30 7.11 9.64
N ALA A 63 -14.35 8.04 9.76
CA ALA A 63 -14.07 9.03 8.73
C ALA A 63 -12.89 8.57 7.87
N LEU A 64 -13.01 8.75 6.57
CA LEU A 64 -11.95 8.50 5.61
C LEU A 64 -11.66 9.79 4.85
N THR A 65 -10.40 10.23 4.89
CA THR A 65 -9.91 11.36 4.10
C THR A 65 -8.86 10.86 3.13
N ILE A 66 -9.02 11.18 1.86
CA ILE A 66 -8.12 10.81 0.78
C ILE A 66 -7.66 12.07 0.06
N GLU A 67 -6.36 12.30 0.03
CA GLU A 67 -5.76 13.41 -0.70
C GLU A 67 -5.70 13.07 -2.19
N LEU A 68 -6.28 13.93 -3.01
CA LEU A 68 -6.28 13.84 -4.47
C LEU A 68 -5.25 14.81 -5.04
N VAL A 69 -4.26 14.29 -5.75
CA VAL A 69 -3.30 15.13 -6.46
C VAL A 69 -3.82 15.49 -7.85
N SER A 70 -3.36 16.61 -8.41
CA SER A 70 -3.60 16.89 -9.82
C SER A 70 -3.02 15.77 -10.67
N GLY A 71 -3.83 15.21 -11.57
CA GLY A 71 -3.53 13.96 -12.26
C GLY A 71 -4.18 12.76 -11.58
N TRP A 72 -3.53 11.60 -11.65
CA TRP A 72 -4.09 10.33 -11.18
C TRP A 72 -3.78 10.10 -9.70
N THR A 73 -4.77 9.58 -8.97
CA THR A 73 -4.65 9.02 -7.63
C THR A 73 -5.35 7.67 -7.61
N TRP A 74 -4.72 6.62 -7.09
CA TRP A 74 -5.36 5.32 -6.87
C TRP A 74 -5.93 5.24 -5.47
N ILE A 75 -7.25 5.09 -5.37
CA ILE A 75 -7.98 5.16 -4.11
C ILE A 75 -8.79 3.90 -3.87
N SER A 76 -9.10 3.61 -2.61
CA SER A 76 -10.11 2.63 -2.25
C SER A 76 -10.85 3.06 -0.98
N PHE A 77 -11.97 2.41 -0.68
CA PHE A 77 -12.81 2.74 0.46
C PHE A 77 -12.77 1.63 1.50
N ASN A 78 -12.27 1.95 2.70
CA ASN A 78 -12.36 1.13 3.91
C ASN A 78 -13.60 1.44 4.76
N VAL A 79 -14.47 2.35 4.30
CA VAL A 79 -15.77 2.64 4.91
C VAL A 79 -16.87 2.58 3.84
N GLU A 80 -18.03 2.08 4.22
CA GLU A 80 -19.24 2.07 3.40
C GLU A 80 -20.12 3.26 3.80
N VAL A 81 -20.28 4.20 2.87
CA VAL A 81 -21.10 5.40 3.05
C VAL A 81 -22.55 5.05 2.73
N ASP A 82 -23.51 5.71 3.38
CA ASP A 82 -24.95 5.43 3.19
C ASP A 82 -25.41 5.53 1.72
N ASN A 83 -24.82 6.45 0.96
CA ASN A 83 -25.03 6.57 -0.48
C ASN A 83 -23.68 6.46 -1.21
N MET A 84 -23.47 5.31 -1.86
CA MET A 84 -22.26 5.02 -2.64
C MET A 84 -22.35 5.49 -4.11
N GLU A 85 -23.38 6.22 -4.51
CA GLU A 85 -23.42 6.85 -5.83
C GLU A 85 -22.23 7.82 -5.99
N VAL A 86 -21.62 7.81 -7.19
CA VAL A 86 -20.42 8.62 -7.45
C VAL A 86 -20.68 10.11 -7.18
N ASN A 87 -21.84 10.63 -7.60
CA ASN A 87 -22.21 12.03 -7.35
C ASN A 87 -22.30 12.37 -5.86
N ALA A 88 -22.81 11.44 -5.04
CA ALA A 88 -22.94 11.64 -3.60
C ALA A 88 -21.59 11.57 -2.89
N VAL A 89 -20.76 10.59 -3.25
CA VAL A 89 -19.43 10.40 -2.63
C VAL A 89 -18.48 11.54 -2.95
N PHE A 90 -18.48 12.02 -4.19
CA PHE A 90 -17.57 13.10 -4.64
C PHE A 90 -18.15 14.51 -4.47
N SER A 91 -19.27 14.68 -3.75
CA SER A 91 -19.97 15.96 -3.65
C SER A 91 -19.16 17.07 -2.96
N ASN A 92 -18.15 16.70 -2.16
CA ASN A 92 -17.27 17.65 -1.47
C ASN A 92 -15.92 17.88 -2.17
N VAL A 93 -15.72 17.30 -3.35
CA VAL A 93 -14.52 17.50 -4.16
C VAL A 93 -14.81 18.59 -5.19
N THR A 94 -13.92 19.57 -5.31
CA THR A 94 -13.97 20.55 -6.40
C THR A 94 -13.58 19.87 -7.71
N LEU A 95 -14.57 19.52 -8.53
CA LEU A 95 -14.39 18.85 -9.81
C LEU A 95 -14.37 19.84 -10.97
N ALA A 96 -13.52 19.57 -11.95
CA ALA A 96 -13.42 20.29 -13.21
C ALA A 96 -13.96 19.44 -14.38
N ASN A 97 -14.40 20.11 -15.45
CA ASN A 97 -14.87 19.42 -16.64
C ASN A 97 -13.78 18.48 -17.19
N GLY A 98 -14.13 17.21 -17.38
CA GLY A 98 -13.20 16.18 -17.85
C GLY A 98 -12.52 15.37 -16.74
N ASP A 99 -12.71 15.71 -15.46
CA ASP A 99 -12.31 14.85 -14.33
C ASP A 99 -12.96 13.49 -14.46
N HIS A 100 -12.23 12.43 -14.09
CA HIS A 100 -12.57 11.08 -14.55
C HIS A 100 -12.27 10.04 -13.48
N ILE A 101 -13.18 9.10 -13.28
CA ILE A 101 -13.05 8.00 -12.32
C ILE A 101 -13.15 6.68 -13.07
N LYS A 102 -12.21 5.76 -12.83
CA LYS A 102 -12.18 4.43 -13.44
C LYS A 102 -12.16 3.34 -12.39
N ALA A 103 -12.95 2.31 -12.61
CA ALA A 103 -12.68 0.98 -12.08
C ALA A 103 -12.02 0.13 -13.17
N GLN A 104 -11.93 -1.17 -12.94
CA GLN A 104 -11.26 -2.09 -13.86
C GLN A 104 -11.91 -2.15 -15.26
N LEU A 105 -13.24 -2.17 -15.35
CA LEU A 105 -13.99 -2.31 -16.61
C LEU A 105 -14.97 -1.17 -16.89
N VAL A 106 -15.20 -0.30 -15.90
CA VAL A 106 -16.19 0.77 -15.96
C VAL A 106 -15.55 2.11 -15.63
N PHE A 107 -16.18 3.18 -16.09
CA PHE A 107 -15.67 4.52 -15.87
C PHE A 107 -16.78 5.56 -15.86
N THR A 108 -16.47 6.75 -15.38
CA THR A 108 -17.33 7.92 -15.48
C THR A 108 -16.51 9.19 -15.60
N GLN A 109 -17.05 10.18 -16.30
CA GLN A 109 -16.44 11.48 -16.52
C GLN A 109 -17.37 12.59 -16.04
N TYR A 110 -16.81 13.57 -15.35
CA TYR A 110 -17.53 14.72 -14.84
C TYR A 110 -17.69 15.78 -15.92
N TYR A 111 -18.92 16.26 -16.09
CA TYR A 111 -19.28 17.37 -16.94
C TYR A 111 -19.82 18.51 -16.08
N ALA A 112 -19.18 19.68 -16.14
CA ALA A 112 -19.56 20.81 -15.31
C ALA A 112 -21.01 21.24 -15.57
N GLY A 113 -21.80 21.36 -14.50
CA GLY A 113 -23.22 21.71 -14.57
C GLY A 113 -24.17 20.53 -14.81
N TYR A 114 -23.67 19.32 -15.12
CA TYR A 114 -24.48 18.13 -15.37
C TYR A 114 -24.13 16.95 -14.44
N GLY A 115 -22.89 16.84 -13.97
CA GLY A 115 -22.45 15.76 -13.09
C GLY A 115 -21.69 14.66 -13.82
N PHE A 116 -21.64 13.47 -13.23
CA PHE A 116 -20.91 12.31 -13.75
C PHE A 116 -21.70 11.54 -14.81
N TYR A 117 -21.05 11.23 -15.95
CA TYR A 117 -21.59 10.41 -17.03
C TYR A 117 -20.64 9.28 -17.41
N GLY A 118 -21.19 8.06 -17.49
CA GLY A 118 -20.46 6.87 -17.89
C GLY A 118 -21.14 5.61 -17.37
N THR A 119 -20.40 4.50 -17.40
CA THR A 119 -20.88 3.19 -16.94
C THR A 119 -20.68 2.97 -15.44
N LEU A 120 -19.87 3.80 -14.78
CA LEU A 120 -19.69 3.77 -13.32
C LEU A 120 -20.62 4.79 -12.65
N SER A 121 -21.73 4.32 -12.11
CA SER A 121 -22.69 5.15 -11.34
C SER A 121 -22.53 5.03 -9.83
N THR A 122 -22.02 3.89 -9.36
CA THR A 122 -21.96 3.53 -7.93
C THR A 122 -20.61 2.92 -7.59
N LEU A 123 -20.06 3.32 -6.45
CA LEU A 123 -18.79 2.86 -5.91
C LEU A 123 -19.01 1.63 -5.01
N SER A 124 -17.93 0.94 -4.69
CA SER A 124 -17.91 -0.27 -3.89
C SER A 124 -16.64 -0.30 -3.05
N THR A 125 -16.74 -0.89 -1.86
CA THR A 125 -15.61 -1.16 -0.98
C THR A 125 -14.83 -2.41 -1.39
N SER A 126 -15.17 -3.06 -2.52
CA SER A 126 -14.59 -4.34 -2.98
C SER A 126 -13.55 -4.19 -4.10
N THR A 127 -13.28 -2.97 -4.57
CA THR A 127 -12.31 -2.66 -5.62
C THR A 127 -11.61 -1.35 -5.31
N MET A 128 -10.48 -1.09 -5.98
CA MET A 128 -9.93 0.25 -6.06
C MET A 128 -10.43 1.01 -7.28
N TYR A 129 -10.21 2.33 -7.27
CA TYR A 129 -10.53 3.26 -8.35
C TYR A 129 -9.32 4.11 -8.71
N GLY A 130 -9.13 4.35 -9.99
CA GLY A 130 -8.27 5.42 -10.47
C GLY A 130 -9.08 6.71 -10.60
N VAL A 131 -8.73 7.73 -9.84
CA VAL A 131 -9.36 9.06 -9.89
C VAL A 131 -8.39 10.02 -10.54
N LYS A 132 -8.82 10.70 -11.62
CA LYS A 132 -8.07 11.76 -12.27
C LYS A 132 -8.78 13.09 -12.06
N VAL A 133 -8.12 14.02 -11.38
CA VAL A 133 -8.63 15.38 -11.18
C VAL A 133 -7.69 16.41 -11.78
N ALA A 134 -8.24 17.49 -12.34
CA ALA A 134 -7.44 18.61 -12.84
C ALA A 134 -6.84 19.42 -11.68
N GLN A 135 -7.60 19.60 -10.60
CA GLN A 135 -7.21 20.37 -9.43
C GLN A 135 -6.99 19.44 -8.24
N LYS A 136 -5.91 19.67 -7.48
CA LYS A 136 -5.69 18.94 -6.23
C LYS A 136 -6.82 19.25 -5.23
N GLY A 137 -7.14 18.30 -4.37
CA GLY A 137 -8.18 18.45 -3.35
C GLY A 137 -8.16 17.30 -2.36
N SER A 138 -9.16 17.24 -1.48
CA SER A 138 -9.33 16.14 -0.54
C SER A 138 -10.75 15.59 -0.66
N LEU A 139 -10.89 14.29 -0.86
CA LEU A 139 -12.15 13.56 -0.73
C LEU A 139 -12.32 13.20 0.73
N ARG A 140 -13.45 13.59 1.35
CA ARG A 140 -13.76 13.24 2.74
C ARG A 140 -15.10 12.55 2.82
N VAL A 141 -15.11 11.35 3.37
CA VAL A 141 -16.33 10.57 3.54
C VAL A 141 -16.42 10.05 4.96
N ARG A 142 -17.63 9.65 5.34
CA ARG A 142 -17.91 9.06 6.64
C ARG A 142 -18.90 7.93 6.46
N GLY A 143 -18.61 6.79 7.05
CA GLY A 143 -19.40 5.58 6.82
C GLY A 143 -19.15 4.50 7.87
N THR A 144 -19.80 3.37 7.67
CA THR A 144 -19.60 2.18 8.50
C THR A 144 -18.29 1.51 8.07
N PRO A 145 -17.40 1.11 8.99
CA PRO A 145 -16.21 0.34 8.63
C PRO A 145 -16.55 -0.90 7.82
N VAL A 146 -15.73 -1.22 6.82
CA VAL A 146 -15.86 -2.45 6.06
C VAL A 146 -15.76 -3.65 6.99
N VAL A 147 -16.77 -4.54 6.92
CA VAL A 147 -16.81 -5.77 7.71
C VAL A 147 -15.86 -6.80 7.12
N LEU A 148 -15.04 -7.42 7.97
CA LEU A 148 -14.15 -8.53 7.65
C LEU A 148 -14.62 -9.80 8.39
N PRO A 149 -14.39 -11.01 7.85
CA PRO A 149 -13.69 -11.29 6.60
C PRO A 149 -14.49 -10.88 5.36
N LYS A 150 -13.78 -10.51 4.28
CA LYS A 150 -14.41 -10.05 3.04
C LYS A 150 -13.87 -10.80 1.84
N THR A 151 -14.77 -11.48 1.13
CA THR A 151 -14.43 -12.22 -0.09
C THR A 151 -14.55 -11.35 -1.33
N ILE A 152 -13.56 -11.48 -2.21
CA ILE A 152 -13.45 -10.84 -3.53
C ILE A 152 -13.04 -11.90 -4.56
N ASN A 153 -13.19 -11.58 -5.84
CA ASN A 153 -12.74 -12.43 -6.92
C ASN A 153 -11.46 -11.88 -7.54
N LEU A 154 -10.42 -12.71 -7.63
CA LEU A 154 -9.18 -12.40 -8.33
C LEU A 154 -9.24 -12.95 -9.75
N ASN A 155 -8.83 -12.14 -10.72
CA ASN A 155 -8.83 -12.53 -12.12
C ASN A 155 -7.73 -13.58 -12.40
N PRO A 156 -8.03 -14.64 -13.18
CA PRO A 156 -7.02 -15.54 -13.71
C PRO A 156 -6.05 -14.78 -14.63
N ALA A 157 -4.77 -15.15 -14.58
CA ALA A 157 -3.73 -14.72 -15.53
C ALA A 157 -3.76 -13.21 -15.87
N GLY A 158 -4.00 -12.36 -14.87
CA GLY A 158 -4.32 -10.96 -15.10
C GLY A 158 -4.28 -10.07 -13.87
N TRP A 159 -4.47 -8.77 -14.12
CA TRP A 159 -4.55 -7.76 -13.07
C TRP A 159 -5.92 -7.79 -12.39
N THR A 160 -5.95 -7.54 -11.09
CA THR A 160 -7.16 -7.31 -10.30
C THR A 160 -6.98 -6.05 -9.46
N PHE A 161 -7.98 -5.19 -9.44
CA PHE A 161 -7.99 -3.93 -8.70
C PHE A 161 -8.44 -4.20 -7.27
N LEU A 162 -7.54 -4.02 -6.29
CA LEU A 162 -7.77 -4.40 -4.90
C LEU A 162 -7.89 -3.19 -3.97
N PRO A 163 -8.87 -3.20 -3.04
CA PRO A 163 -8.96 -2.20 -2.00
C PRO A 163 -8.00 -2.50 -0.84
N CYS A 164 -7.79 -1.52 0.04
CA CYS A 164 -7.38 -1.77 1.41
C CYS A 164 -8.62 -1.67 2.30
N PRO A 165 -9.18 -2.80 2.81
CA PRO A 165 -10.40 -2.78 3.62
C PRO A 165 -10.16 -2.43 5.09
N TYR A 166 -8.91 -2.34 5.53
CA TYR A 166 -8.52 -2.12 6.92
C TYR A 166 -8.64 -0.65 7.32
N GLN A 167 -8.83 -0.37 8.62
CA GLN A 167 -8.91 1.01 9.15
C GLN A 167 -7.53 1.63 9.43
N ARG A 168 -6.46 0.84 9.36
CA ARG A 168 -5.08 1.27 9.62
C ARG A 168 -4.13 0.67 8.61
N THR A 169 -2.91 1.18 8.58
CA THR A 169 -1.83 0.61 7.79
C THR A 169 -1.50 -0.79 8.28
N VAL A 170 -1.44 -1.75 7.35
CA VAL A 170 -1.08 -3.16 7.64
C VAL A 170 0.08 -3.59 6.75
N GLN A 171 0.82 -4.62 7.18
CA GLN A 171 1.90 -5.19 6.36
C GLN A 171 1.33 -5.85 5.10
N LEU A 172 2.12 -5.89 4.03
CA LEU A 172 1.70 -6.51 2.77
C LEU A 172 1.29 -7.98 2.98
N SER A 173 2.02 -8.72 3.83
CA SER A 173 1.72 -10.11 4.17
C SER A 173 0.32 -10.30 4.76
N ASP A 174 -0.12 -9.35 5.58
CA ASP A 174 -1.38 -9.45 6.33
C ASP A 174 -2.57 -8.96 5.50
N TRP A 175 -2.31 -8.09 4.51
CA TRP A 175 -3.32 -7.62 3.57
C TRP A 175 -3.65 -8.64 2.48
N LEU A 176 -2.73 -9.52 2.11
CA LEU A 176 -2.96 -10.45 1.02
C LEU A 176 -4.13 -11.38 1.33
N PRO A 177 -5.14 -11.45 0.44
CA PRO A 177 -6.31 -12.27 0.68
C PRO A 177 -5.93 -13.76 0.59
N THR A 178 -6.51 -14.57 1.47
CA THR A 178 -6.30 -16.03 1.49
C THR A 178 -7.29 -16.74 0.59
N GLY A 179 -7.05 -18.02 0.26
CA GLY A 179 -7.95 -18.80 -0.61
C GLY A 179 -7.47 -18.96 -2.05
N VAL A 180 -6.41 -18.25 -2.43
CA VAL A 180 -5.66 -18.45 -3.68
C VAL A 180 -4.19 -18.79 -3.37
N GLY A 181 -3.57 -19.60 -4.24
CA GLY A 181 -2.13 -19.77 -4.26
C GLY A 181 -1.45 -18.61 -4.99
N PHE A 182 -0.20 -18.32 -4.64
CA PHE A 182 0.65 -17.38 -5.36
C PHE A 182 1.77 -18.13 -6.07
N ASP A 183 2.03 -17.74 -7.32
CA ASP A 183 3.04 -18.34 -8.19
C ASP A 183 4.24 -17.40 -8.35
N LEU A 184 5.38 -17.98 -8.76
CA LEU A 184 6.59 -17.20 -9.09
C LEU A 184 6.23 -16.08 -10.06
N GLU A 185 6.71 -14.87 -9.77
CA GLU A 185 6.46 -13.65 -10.54
C GLU A 185 5.02 -13.08 -10.49
N ASP A 186 4.18 -13.51 -9.55
CA ASP A 186 3.00 -12.74 -9.17
C ASP A 186 3.42 -11.37 -8.63
N GLN A 187 2.63 -10.34 -8.91
CA GLN A 187 2.99 -8.94 -8.60
C GLN A 187 1.89 -8.23 -7.83
N VAL A 188 2.28 -7.43 -6.83
CA VAL A 188 1.41 -6.43 -6.20
C VAL A 188 2.01 -5.06 -6.45
N LYS A 189 1.16 -4.09 -6.77
CA LYS A 189 1.54 -2.71 -7.03
C LYS A 189 0.64 -1.74 -6.27
N SER A 190 1.25 -0.68 -5.75
CA SER A 190 0.58 0.59 -5.51
C SER A 190 0.87 1.54 -6.69
N GLN A 191 0.42 2.78 -6.59
CA GLN A 191 0.74 3.80 -7.57
C GLN A 191 2.25 4.09 -7.69
N PHE A 192 3.02 3.85 -6.62
CA PHE A 192 4.44 4.24 -6.55
C PHE A 192 5.40 3.10 -6.17
N ARG A 193 4.87 1.97 -5.68
CA ARG A 193 5.67 0.85 -5.16
C ARG A 193 5.17 -0.47 -5.74
N PHE A 194 6.00 -1.49 -5.66
CA PHE A 194 5.67 -2.83 -6.12
C PHE A 194 6.36 -3.90 -5.26
N SER A 195 5.82 -5.10 -5.29
CA SER A 195 6.42 -6.32 -4.74
C SER A 195 6.12 -7.52 -5.65
N THR A 196 7.04 -8.46 -5.69
CA THR A 196 6.98 -9.68 -6.50
C THR A 196 7.07 -10.90 -5.61
N PHE A 197 6.29 -11.94 -5.90
CA PHE A 197 6.31 -13.19 -5.15
C PHE A 197 7.40 -14.15 -5.64
N TYR A 198 8.11 -14.74 -4.68
CA TYR A 198 9.10 -15.80 -4.89
C TYR A 198 8.76 -16.99 -4.00
N PRO A 199 8.44 -18.18 -4.58
CA PRO A 199 8.09 -19.36 -3.81
C PRO A 199 9.17 -19.73 -2.79
N GLY A 200 8.76 -20.04 -1.56
CA GLY A 200 9.66 -20.37 -0.45
C GLY A 200 10.28 -19.16 0.27
N TYR A 201 10.20 -17.96 -0.29
CA TYR A 201 10.74 -16.74 0.33
C TYR A 201 9.67 -15.69 0.63
N GLY A 202 8.58 -15.63 -0.14
CA GLY A 202 7.50 -14.66 0.03
C GLY A 202 7.58 -13.46 -0.91
N TRP A 203 7.04 -12.32 -0.48
CA TRP A 203 6.93 -11.10 -1.30
C TRP A 203 8.14 -10.19 -1.10
N PHE A 204 8.78 -9.76 -2.19
CA PHE A 204 9.94 -8.87 -2.19
C PHE A 204 9.71 -7.63 -3.05
N GLY A 205 10.04 -6.47 -2.50
CA GLY A 205 10.01 -5.23 -3.25
C GLY A 205 9.94 -3.98 -2.37
N SER A 206 9.56 -2.88 -3.00
CA SER A 206 9.43 -1.57 -2.36
C SER A 206 8.11 -1.39 -1.62
N LEU A 207 7.11 -2.25 -1.90
CA LEU A 207 5.82 -2.24 -1.24
C LEU A 207 5.80 -3.20 -0.05
N ALA A 208 6.05 -2.68 1.15
CA ALA A 208 6.07 -3.49 2.38
C ALA A 208 4.76 -3.41 3.17
N SER A 209 3.95 -2.38 2.96
CA SER A 209 2.71 -2.11 3.69
C SER A 209 1.65 -1.53 2.77
N VAL A 210 0.39 -1.65 3.19
CA VAL A 210 -0.75 -1.03 2.54
C VAL A 210 -1.46 -0.08 3.51
N GLU A 211 -2.10 0.96 2.99
CA GLU A 211 -2.66 2.07 3.77
C GLU A 211 -4.14 2.25 3.42
N PRO A 212 -4.99 2.59 4.40
CA PRO A 212 -6.40 2.93 4.15
C PRO A 212 -6.49 4.11 3.17
N GLY A 213 -7.53 4.10 2.33
CA GLY A 213 -7.73 5.14 1.32
C GLY A 213 -6.92 4.96 0.04
N LEU A 214 -5.85 4.16 0.02
CA LEU A 214 -5.07 3.88 -1.18
C LEU A 214 -5.59 2.67 -1.97
N GLY A 215 -5.33 2.66 -3.27
CA GLY A 215 -5.66 1.56 -4.18
C GLY A 215 -4.45 0.72 -4.60
N TYR A 216 -4.69 -0.58 -4.80
CA TYR A 216 -3.65 -1.55 -5.17
C TYR A 216 -4.07 -2.38 -6.38
N GLN A 217 -3.10 -3.00 -7.03
CA GLN A 217 -3.33 -3.97 -8.08
C GLN A 217 -2.53 -5.23 -7.78
N ILE A 218 -3.15 -6.40 -7.94
CA ILE A 218 -2.45 -7.69 -7.94
C ILE A 218 -2.51 -8.28 -9.35
N LYS A 219 -1.40 -8.85 -9.82
CA LYS A 219 -1.36 -9.66 -11.03
C LYS A 219 -1.05 -11.09 -10.62
N LEU A 220 -1.93 -12.00 -11.00
CA LEU A 220 -1.71 -13.43 -10.87
C LEU A 220 -1.30 -14.00 -12.23
N GLN A 221 -0.38 -14.95 -12.23
CA GLN A 221 -0.03 -15.76 -13.40
C GLN A 221 -0.94 -17.00 -13.50
N GLY A 222 -1.37 -17.54 -12.35
CA GLY A 222 -2.24 -18.72 -12.24
C GLY A 222 -3.74 -18.44 -12.39
N GLU A 223 -4.58 -19.35 -11.89
CA GLU A 223 -6.03 -19.41 -12.15
C GLU A 223 -6.88 -18.36 -11.41
N GLY A 224 -6.32 -17.61 -10.46
CA GLY A 224 -7.10 -16.68 -9.63
C GLY A 224 -8.20 -17.37 -8.85
N GLY A 225 -9.33 -16.70 -8.63
CA GLY A 225 -10.50 -17.25 -7.95
C GLY A 225 -10.94 -16.46 -6.71
N LEU A 226 -11.76 -17.10 -5.88
CA LEU A 226 -12.27 -16.49 -4.65
C LEU A 226 -11.15 -16.35 -3.62
N ALA A 227 -10.93 -15.12 -3.18
CA ALA A 227 -9.94 -14.81 -2.16
C ALA A 227 -10.60 -13.96 -1.05
N THR A 228 -10.16 -14.14 0.19
CA THR A 228 -10.79 -13.54 1.36
C THR A 228 -9.77 -12.72 2.15
N PHE A 229 -10.01 -11.41 2.25
CA PHE A 229 -9.36 -10.58 3.24
C PHE A 229 -9.79 -11.05 4.62
N GLN A 230 -8.82 -11.39 5.47
CA GLN A 230 -9.09 -11.88 6.81
C GLN A 230 -9.29 -10.71 7.77
N ILE A 231 -9.92 -11.00 8.91
CA ILE A 231 -9.87 -10.12 10.06
C ILE A 231 -8.40 -9.87 10.38
N GLU A 232 -8.05 -8.62 10.63
CA GLU A 232 -6.69 -8.27 10.97
C GLU A 232 -6.18 -9.13 12.15
N PRO A 233 -4.97 -9.70 12.08
CA PRO A 233 -4.36 -10.30 13.26
C PRO A 233 -4.25 -9.21 14.34
N ASP A 234 -4.91 -9.47 15.48
CA ASP A 234 -5.22 -8.54 16.56
C ASP A 234 -4.21 -7.37 16.72
N ALA A 235 -4.71 -6.13 16.56
CA ALA A 235 -4.18 -5.04 17.37
C ALA A 235 -4.25 -5.50 18.84
N PRO A 236 -3.29 -5.17 19.74
CA PRO A 236 -3.48 -5.47 21.14
C PRO A 236 -4.86 -4.95 21.57
N LEU A 237 -5.74 -5.86 21.98
CA LEU A 237 -7.07 -5.52 22.49
C LEU A 237 -6.90 -4.36 23.47
N PRO A 238 -7.75 -3.32 23.44
CA PRO A 238 -7.81 -2.40 24.57
C PRO A 238 -7.96 -3.25 25.83
N PRO A 239 -7.25 -2.95 26.94
CA PRO A 239 -7.36 -3.75 28.15
C PRO A 239 -8.85 -3.92 28.45
N SER A 240 -9.28 -5.18 28.53
CA SER A 240 -10.66 -5.54 28.89
C SER A 240 -11.12 -4.63 30.02
N PRO A 241 -12.32 -4.02 29.95
CA PRO A 241 -12.81 -3.20 31.05
C PRO A 241 -12.68 -4.04 32.32
N SER A 242 -11.88 -3.53 33.27
CA SER A 242 -11.66 -4.23 34.53
C SER A 242 -13.03 -4.63 35.09
N PRO A 243 -13.22 -5.89 35.52
CA PRO A 243 -14.49 -6.29 36.11
C PRO A 243 -14.84 -5.27 37.20
N PRO A 244 -16.12 -4.86 37.33
CA PRO A 244 -16.50 -3.92 38.36
C PRO A 244 -15.97 -4.44 39.69
N LEU A 245 -15.22 -3.61 40.42
CA LEU A 245 -14.80 -3.92 41.78
C LEU A 245 -16.07 -4.34 42.53
N LEU A 246 -16.18 -5.64 42.86
CA LEU A 246 -17.21 -6.10 43.77
C LEU A 246 -17.04 -5.27 45.03
N SER A 247 -18.02 -4.41 45.31
CA SER A 247 -18.12 -3.70 46.56
C SER A 247 -18.08 -4.75 47.66
N SER A 248 -17.06 -4.70 48.50
CA SER A 248 -16.99 -5.53 49.69
C SER A 248 -18.27 -5.31 50.52
N PRO A 249 -18.91 -6.37 51.04
CA PRO A 249 -20.10 -6.21 51.86
C PRO A 249 -19.75 -5.44 53.13
N SER A 250 -20.57 -4.44 53.47
CA SER A 250 -20.44 -3.64 54.68
C SER A 250 -20.44 -4.53 55.93
N PRO A 251 -19.61 -4.25 56.95
CA PRO A 251 -19.64 -5.00 58.20
C PRO A 251 -20.98 -4.79 58.93
N PRO A 252 -21.48 -5.80 59.66
CA PRO A 252 -22.74 -5.67 60.40
C PRO A 252 -22.60 -4.66 61.55
N PRO A 253 -23.72 -4.02 61.97
CA PRO A 253 -23.69 -3.05 63.05
C PRO A 253 -23.33 -3.70 64.40
N PRO A 254 -22.63 -2.98 65.29
CA PRO A 254 -22.25 -3.50 66.59
C PRO A 254 -23.48 -3.74 67.48
N SER A 255 -23.42 -4.82 68.27
CA SER A 255 -24.39 -5.17 69.33
C SER A 255 -24.12 -4.39 70.61
#